data_AF-A0A1X0ZT75-F1
#
_entry.id   AF-A0A1X0ZT75-F1
#
_cell.length_a   1.000
_cell.length_b   1.000
_cell.length_c   1.000
_cell.angle_alpha   90.00
_cell.angle_beta   90.00
_cell.angle_gamma   90.00
#
_symmetry.space_group_name_H-M   'P 1'
#
loop_
_entity.id
_entity.type
_entity.pdbx_description
1 polymer ?
#
loop_
_entity_poly.entity_id
_entity_poly.type
_entity_poly.pdbx_seq_one_letter_code
_entity_poly.pdbx_strand_id
1 'polypeptide(L)' 'MSYLEAQRWASYMKEHGPVNSTRRIEQMLAKLCWVVQKVNGGKLEVEDFLPEYGEPEEEAPDIQQFLAILTSARVK' A
#
# COMPACT_ATOMS: atom_id res chain seq x y z
N MET A 1 -18.24 6.07 9.39
CA MET A 1 -17.58 7.15 8.62
C MET A 1 -18.48 7.44 7.43
N SER A 2 -18.89 8.69 7.22
CA SER A 2 -19.71 9.04 6.05
C SER A 2 -18.87 9.09 4.77
N TYR A 3 -19.49 8.92 3.60
CA TYR A 3 -18.79 8.97 2.31
C TYR A 3 -18.05 10.30 2.09
N LEU A 4 -18.68 11.42 2.47
CA LEU A 4 -18.08 12.75 2.36
C LEU A 4 -16.85 12.91 3.27
N GLU A 5 -16.90 12.37 4.48
CA GLU A 5 -15.75 12.35 5.39
C GLU A 5 -14.62 11.50 4.83
N ALA A 6 -14.92 10.33 4.28
CA ALA A 6 -13.92 9.46 3.66
C ALA A 6 -13.24 10.16 2.47
N GLN A 7 -14.00 10.87 1.63
CA GLN A 7 -13.46 11.63 0.51
C GLN A 7 -12.54 12.78 0.96
N ARG A 8 -12.92 13.49 2.03
CA ARG A 8 -12.10 14.55 2.64
C ARG A 8 -10.80 14.00 3.23
N TRP A 9 -10.86 12.82 3.85
CA TRP A 9 -9.67 12.11 4.34
C TRP A 9 -8.76 11.68 3.19
N ALA A 10 -9.32 11.16 2.09
CA ALA A 10 -8.54 10.79 0.92
C ALA A 10 -7.85 12.01 0.28
N SER A 11 -8.55 13.14 0.13
CA SER A 11 -7.94 14.39 -0.37
C SER A 11 -6.85 14.91 0.56
N TYR A 12 -7.09 14.87 1.88
CA TYR A 12 -6.09 15.28 2.87
C TYR A 12 -4.81 14.45 2.78
N MET A 13 -4.93 13.12 2.66
CA MET A 13 -3.76 12.23 2.49
C MET A 13 -3.04 12.47 1.16
N LYS A 14 -3.76 12.81 0.08
CA LYS A 14 -3.16 13.14 -1.20
C LYS A 14 -2.31 14.41 -1.13
N GLU A 15 -2.75 15.42 -0.38
CA GLU A 15 -2.03 16.68 -0.22
C GLU A 15 -0.87 16.59 0.78
N HIS A 16 -1.08 15.93 1.93
CA HIS A 16 -0.16 15.95 3.07
C HIS A 16 0.69 14.69 3.20
N GLY A 17 0.48 13.71 2.33
CA GLY A 17 1.11 12.41 2.39
C GLY A 17 0.50 11.47 3.45
N PRO A 18 1.12 10.30 3.67
CA PRO A 18 0.57 9.25 4.51
C PRO A 18 0.53 9.66 5.98
N VAL A 19 -0.53 9.27 6.69
CA VAL A 19 -0.68 9.57 8.12
C VAL A 19 0.34 8.78 8.97
N ASN A 20 0.74 7.60 8.50
CA ASN A 20 1.72 6.75 9.18
C ASN A 20 3.13 7.39 9.13
N SER A 21 3.73 7.61 10.30
CA SER A 21 5.07 8.17 10.46
C SER A 21 6.14 7.34 9.74
N THR A 22 6.04 6.02 9.78
CA THR A 22 6.96 5.11 9.07
C THR A 22 6.92 5.36 7.56
N ARG A 23 5.71 5.44 6.98
CA ARG A 23 5.55 5.73 5.54
C ARG A 23 6.07 7.12 5.17
N ARG A 24 5.98 8.11 6.07
CA ARG A 24 6.58 9.44 5.84
C ARG A 24 8.10 9.35 5.77
N ILE A 25 8.73 8.59 6.69
CA ILE A 25 10.19 8.41 6.72
C ILE A 25 10.66 7.71 5.43
N GLU A 26 9.96 6.68 4.98
CA GLU A 26 10.29 5.99 3.74
C GLU A 26 10.18 6.89 2.52
N GLN A 27 9.12 7.72 2.43
CA GLN A 27 9.02 8.72 1.37
C GLN A 27 10.15 9.74 1.40
N MET A 28 10.62 10.13 2.59
CA MET A 28 11.79 11.01 2.73
C MET A 28 13.07 10.32 2.26
N LEU A 29 13.27 9.06 2.64
CA LEU A 29 14.43 8.26 2.22
C LEU A 29 14.44 8.02 0.71
N ALA A 30 13.28 7.69 0.12
CA ALA A 30 13.14 7.53 -1.33
C ALA A 30 13.55 8.79 -2.09
N LYS A 31 13.12 9.97 -1.62
CA LYS A 31 13.55 11.26 -2.19
C LYS A 31 15.05 11.49 -2.05
N LEU A 32 15.66 11.14 -0.92
CA LEU A 32 17.10 11.25 -0.73
C LEU A 32 17.86 10.34 -1.71
N CYS A 33 17.45 9.07 -1.84
CA CYS A 33 18.03 8.14 -2.79
C CYS A 33 17.90 8.65 -4.23
N TRP A 34 16.74 9.18 -4.61
CA TRP A 34 16.52 9.79 -5.91
C TRP A 34 17.44 10.99 -6.17
N VAL A 35 17.59 11.91 -5.21
CA VAL A 35 18.52 13.06 -5.35
C VAL A 35 19.94 12.57 -5.57
N VAL A 36 20.42 11.63 -4.74
CA VAL A 36 21.77 11.07 -4.86
C VAL A 36 21.96 10.41 -6.23
N GLN A 37 20.96 9.67 -6.70
CA GLN A 37 21.03 8.97 -7.97
C GLN A 37 20.97 9.94 -9.17
N LYS A 38 20.13 10.98 -9.15
CA LYS A 38 20.06 11.99 -10.22
C LYS A 38 21.35 12.79 -10.32
N VAL A 39 21.97 13.14 -9.18
CA VAL A 39 23.29 13.80 -9.14
C VAL A 39 24.37 12.93 -9.79
N ASN A 40 24.28 11.60 -9.67
CA ASN A 40 25.18 10.65 -10.32
C ASN A 40 24.77 10.28 -11.75
N GLY A 41 23.81 10.99 -12.36
CA GLY A 41 23.38 10.76 -13.75
C GLY A 41 22.44 9.57 -13.95
N GLY A 42 21.82 9.08 -12.89
CA GLY A 42 20.84 7.99 -12.98
C GLY A 42 19.51 8.43 -13.62
N LYS A 43 18.74 7.44 -14.11
CA LYS A 43 17.48 7.64 -14.85
C LYS A 43 16.19 7.20 -14.14
N LEU A 44 16.32 6.51 -13.01
CA LEU A 44 15.21 6.13 -12.13
C LEU A 44 14.43 7.35 -11.62
N GLU A 45 13.16 7.12 -11.33
CA GLU A 45 12.24 8.08 -10.73
C GLU A 45 12.08 7.83 -9.22
N VAL A 46 11.40 8.73 -8.50
CA VAL A 46 11.29 8.64 -7.03
C VAL A 46 10.52 7.38 -6.63
N GLU A 47 9.53 7.02 -7.44
CA GLU A 47 8.65 5.88 -7.25
C GLU A 47 9.42 4.55 -7.21
N ASP A 48 10.54 4.46 -7.94
CA ASP A 48 11.39 3.26 -7.97
C ASP A 48 12.09 2.99 -6.63
N PHE A 49 12.13 3.98 -5.73
CA PHE A 49 12.73 3.85 -4.39
C PHE A 49 11.67 3.69 -3.29
N LEU A 50 10.38 3.76 -3.62
CA LEU A 50 9.31 3.55 -2.65
C LEU A 50 9.05 2.05 -2.46
N PRO A 51 8.76 1.59 -1.23
CA PRO A 51 8.32 0.22 -1.03
C PRO A 51 6.99 -0.01 -1.75
N GLU A 52 6.89 -1.12 -2.47
CA GLU A 52 5.62 -1.59 -3.04
C GLU A 52 4.71 -2.06 -1.91
N TYR A 53 3.94 -1.13 -1.35
CA TYR A 53 2.79 -1.43 -0.53
C TYR A 53 1.65 -1.90 -1.43
N GLY A 54 1.82 -3.06 -2.05
CA GLY A 54 0.72 -3.74 -2.73
C GLY A 54 -0.46 -3.90 -1.77
N GLU A 55 -1.67 -3.88 -2.32
CA GLU A 55 -2.79 -4.53 -1.64
C GLU A 55 -2.36 -5.98 -1.39
N PRO A 56 -2.67 -6.57 -0.22
CA PRO A 56 -2.44 -8.00 -0.04
C PRO A 56 -3.03 -8.68 -1.28
N GLU A 57 -2.24 -9.53 -1.96
CA GLU A 57 -2.81 -10.36 -3.02
C GLU A 57 -4.08 -10.97 -2.42
N GLU A 58 -5.23 -10.68 -3.04
CA GLU A 58 -6.43 -11.41 -2.71
C GLU A 58 -6.12 -12.85 -3.08
N GLU A 59 -5.65 -13.64 -2.11
CA GLU A 59 -5.52 -15.07 -2.23
C GLU A 59 -6.92 -15.56 -2.57
N ALA A 60 -7.17 -15.76 -3.86
CA ALA A 60 -8.41 -16.34 -4.33
C ALA A 60 -8.56 -17.65 -3.55
N PRO A 61 -9.65 -17.86 -2.80
CA PRO A 61 -9.76 -19.02 -1.94
C PRO A 61 -9.65 -20.26 -2.82
N ASP A 62 -8.63 -21.08 -2.54
CA ASP A 62 -8.47 -22.36 -3.21
C ASP A 62 -9.76 -23.17 -3.01
N ILE A 63 -10.17 -23.92 -4.03
CA ILE A 63 -11.41 -24.72 -4.01
C ILE A 63 -11.41 -25.64 -2.78
N GLN A 64 -10.23 -26.11 -2.36
CA GLN A 64 -10.09 -26.92 -1.14
C GLN A 64 -10.41 -26.15 0.15
N GLN A 65 -10.02 -24.87 0.24
CA GLN A 65 -10.37 -24.02 1.39
C GLN A 65 -11.88 -23.75 1.44
N PHE A 66 -12.52 -23.54 0.28
CA PHE A 66 -13.96 -23.39 0.20
C PHE A 66 -14.70 -24.68 0.62
N LEU A 67 -14.23 -25.85 0.18
CA LEU A 67 -14.79 -27.14 0.59
C LEU A 67 -14.61 -27.42 2.09
N ALA A 68 -13.47 -27.01 2.67
CA ALA A 68 -13.23 -27.13 4.11
C ALA A 68 -14.20 -26.26 4.94
N ILE A 69 -14.56 -25.07 4.43
CA ILE A 69 -15.56 -24.19 5.08
C ILE A 69 -16.96 -24.81 4.99
N LEU A 70 -17.36 -25.31 3.82
CA LEU A 70 -18.68 -25.94 3.64
C LEU A 70 -18.86 -27.21 4.47
N THR A 71 -17.80 -27.99 4.62
CA THR A 71 -17.82 -29.22 5.44
C THR A 71 -17.78 -28.92 6.93
N SER A 72 -17.05 -27.88 7.36
CA SER A 72 -17.04 -27.45 8.76
C SER A 72 -18.33 -26.72 9.18
N ALA A 73 -19.01 -26.03 8.26
CA ALA A 73 -20.33 -25.44 8.49
C ALA A 73 -21.45 -26.48 8.59
N ARG A 74 -21.21 -27.72 8.17
CA ARG A 74 -22.12 -28.85 8.33
C ARG A 74 -21.96 -29.48 9.72
N VAL A 75 -22.14 -28.68 10.77
CA VAL A 75 -22.42 -29.21 12.11
C VAL A 75 -23.93 -29.44 12.21
N LYS A 76 -24.25 -30.67 12.63
CA LYS A 76 -25.56 -31.37 12.69
C LYS A 76 -26.82 -30.52 12.85
#